data_AF-A0A2J6WW35-F1
#
_entry.id   AF-A0A2J6WW35-F1
#
_cell.length_a   1.000
_cell.length_b   1.000
_cell.length_c   1.000
_cell.angle_alpha   90.00
_cell.angle_beta   90.00
_cell.angle_gamma   90.00
#
_symmetry.space_group_name_H-M   'P 1'
#
loop_
_entity.id
_entity.type
_entity.pdbx_description
1 polymer ?
#
loop_
_entity_poly.entity_id
_entity_poly.type
_entity_poly.pdbx_seq_one_letter_code
_entity_poly.pdbx_strand_id
1 'polypeptide(L)'
;MKARLVGISMVNVMGKEARHLVFEIVTEQQNESRIALSPELRNLAQMAGLSHETLLSIFNMVQQMQGIQQRYSFTLIIYNDEYIDLGINFDVGRVYEFRFEEGKIKISLAE
;
A
#
# COMPACT_ATOMS: atom_id res chain seq x y z
N MET A 1 -1.09 -5.95 8.22
CA MET A 1 -1.86 -5.13 7.25
C MET A 1 -2.77 -6.06 6.46
N LYS A 2 -4.06 -5.76 6.31
CA LYS A 2 -4.98 -6.54 5.47
C LYS A 2 -5.13 -5.87 4.10
N ALA A 3 -5.13 -6.65 3.02
CA ALA A 3 -5.34 -6.12 1.67
C ALA A 3 -6.04 -7.13 0.77
N ARG A 4 -6.98 -6.67 -0.06
CA ARG A 4 -7.71 -7.46 -1.04
C ARG A 4 -6.93 -7.52 -2.34
N LEU A 5 -6.72 -8.71 -2.90
CA LEU A 5 -6.15 -8.82 -4.24
C LEU A 5 -7.20 -8.39 -5.27
N VAL A 6 -6.89 -7.40 -6.10
CA VAL A 6 -7.82 -6.84 -7.10
C VAL A 6 -7.40 -7.11 -8.53
N GLY A 7 -6.15 -7.54 -8.76
CA GLY A 7 -5.69 -7.86 -10.12
C GLY A 7 -4.41 -8.69 -10.13
N ILE A 8 -4.32 -9.55 -11.13
CA ILE A 8 -3.14 -10.35 -11.46
C ILE A 8 -2.85 -10.12 -12.94
N SER A 9 -1.62 -9.74 -13.26
CA SER A 9 -1.16 -9.62 -14.65
C SER A 9 0.29 -10.10 -14.79
N MET A 10 0.67 -10.41 -16.03
CA MET A 10 2.06 -10.61 -16.39
C MET A 10 2.61 -9.30 -16.96
N VAL A 11 3.79 -8.90 -16.50
CA VAL A 11 4.49 -7.70 -16.97
C VAL A 11 5.93 -8.03 -17.31
N ASN A 12 6.51 -7.28 -18.25
CA ASN A 12 7.94 -7.32 -18.51
C ASN A 12 8.61 -6.14 -17.78
N VAL A 13 9.46 -6.43 -16.81
CA VAL A 13 10.22 -5.43 -16.05
C VAL A 13 11.69 -5.63 -16.36
N MET A 14 12.29 -4.64 -17.04
CA MET A 14 13.71 -4.65 -17.42
C MET A 14 14.14 -5.91 -18.21
N GLY A 15 13.28 -6.43 -19.08
CA GLY A 15 13.55 -7.62 -19.88
C GLY A 15 13.19 -8.94 -19.20
N LYS A 16 12.77 -8.92 -17.93
CA LYS A 16 12.35 -10.12 -17.18
C LYS A 16 10.84 -10.19 -17.08
N GLU A 17 10.29 -11.38 -17.28
CA GLU A 17 8.88 -11.63 -16.99
C GLU A 17 8.65 -11.68 -15.47
N ALA A 18 7.62 -10.97 -15.03
CA ALA A 18 7.21 -10.96 -13.63
C ALA A 18 5.69 -11.05 -13.51
N ARG A 19 5.22 -11.74 -12.47
CA ARG A 19 3.83 -11.63 -12.01
C ARG A 19 3.67 -10.33 -11.25
N HIS A 20 2.64 -9.59 -11.62
CA HIS A 20 2.26 -8.34 -10.99
C HIS A 20 0.91 -8.52 -10.28
N LEU A 21 0.96 -8.46 -8.95
CA LEU A 21 -0.20 -8.62 -8.07
C LEU A 21 -0.57 -7.26 -7.49
N VAL A 22 -1.80 -6.80 -7.74
CA VAL A 22 -2.30 -5.51 -7.24
C VAL A 22 -3.20 -5.75 -6.05
N PHE A 23 -2.88 -5.13 -4.92
CA PHE A 23 -3.65 -5.24 -3.69
C PHE A 23 -4.24 -3.89 -3.31
N GLU A 24 -5.51 -3.89 -2.90
CA GLU A 24 -6.21 -2.76 -2.29
C GLU A 24 -6.22 -2.95 -0.77
N ILE A 25 -5.64 -2.00 -0.02
CA ILE A 25 -5.54 -2.06 1.44
C ILE A 25 -6.95 -1.99 2.03
N VAL A 26 -7.29 -2.98 2.86
CA VAL A 26 -8.54 -2.99 3.63
C VAL A 26 -8.32 -2.12 4.86
N THR A 27 -8.83 -0.89 4.83
CA THR A 27 -8.74 0.06 5.93
C THR A 27 -9.81 -0.26 6.97
N GLU A 28 -9.42 -0.86 8.11
CA GLU A 28 -10.37 -1.17 9.19
C GLU A 28 -10.67 0.00 10.14
N GLN A 29 -9.88 1.09 10.15
CA GLN A 29 -10.19 2.26 10.99
C GLN A 29 -9.77 3.58 10.33
N GLN A 30 -10.75 4.47 10.12
CA GLN A 30 -10.57 5.84 9.61
C GLN A 30 -9.92 6.82 10.62
N ASN A 31 -9.54 6.37 11.82
CA ASN A 31 -9.15 7.27 12.92
C ASN A 31 -7.65 7.43 13.15
N GLU A 32 -6.77 6.82 12.35
CA GLU A 32 -5.32 7.03 12.46
C GLU A 32 -4.68 7.35 11.09
N SER A 33 -5.20 8.37 10.40
CA SER A 33 -4.50 8.97 9.26
C SER A 33 -3.15 9.53 9.74
N ARG A 34 -2.04 8.94 9.28
CA ARG A 34 -0.68 9.45 9.52
C ARG A 34 -0.12 10.00 8.21
N ILE A 35 0.35 11.25 8.23
CA ILE A 35 1.05 11.84 7.09
C ILE A 35 2.54 11.62 7.28
N ALA A 36 3.13 10.78 6.43
CA ALA A 36 4.57 10.68 6.27
C ALA A 36 5.01 11.60 5.11
N LEU A 37 5.79 12.63 5.43
CA LEU A 37 6.43 13.49 4.43
C LEU A 37 7.89 13.07 4.25
N SER A 38 8.35 13.07 2.99
CA SER A 38 9.77 13.00 2.69
C SER A 38 10.51 14.19 3.33
N PRO A 39 11.83 14.11 3.55
CA PRO A 39 12.62 15.21 4.10
C PRO A 39 12.46 16.52 3.32
N GLU A 40 12.42 16.44 1.99
CA GLU A 40 12.29 17.59 1.09
C GLU A 40 10.92 18.27 1.26
N LEU A 41 9.85 17.47 1.27
CA LEU A 41 8.48 17.98 1.47
C LEU A 41 8.28 18.53 2.88
N ARG A 42 8.92 17.93 3.88
CA ARG A 42 8.91 18.44 5.26
C ARG A 42 9.56 19.81 5.34
N ASN A 43 10.72 20.00 4.71
CA ASN A 43 11.40 21.29 4.68
C ASN A 43 10.55 22.36 3.99
N LEU A 44 9.92 22.02 2.85
CA LEU A 44 9.02 22.94 2.15
C LEU A 44 7.79 23.31 3.00
N ALA A 45 7.17 22.34 3.67
CA ALA A 45 6.04 22.60 4.56
C ALA A 45 6.43 23.51 5.73
N GLN A 46 7.61 23.30 6.32
CA GLN A 46 8.15 24.16 7.39
C GLN A 46 8.44 25.58 6.89
N MET A 47 9.04 25.73 5.70
CA MET A 47 9.28 27.04 5.09
C MET A 47 7.97 27.78 4.78
N ALA A 48 6.90 27.06 4.43
CA ALA A 48 5.57 27.60 4.22
C ALA A 48 4.81 27.90 5.54
N GLY A 49 5.42 27.67 6.71
CA GLY A 49 4.79 27.86 8.02
C GLY A 49 3.67 26.86 8.33
N LEU A 50 3.61 25.75 7.61
CA LEU A 50 2.58 24.72 7.81
C LEU A 50 3.01 23.78 8.94
N SER A 51 2.28 23.84 10.06
CA SER A 51 2.43 22.87 11.14
C SER A 51 1.94 21.49 10.71
N HIS A 52 2.39 20.45 11.42
CA HIS A 52 1.92 19.09 11.18
C HIS A 52 0.39 18.95 11.34
N GLU A 53 -0.20 19.67 12.31
CA GLU A 53 -1.65 19.70 12.53
C GLU A 53 -2.39 20.35 11.36
N THR A 54 -1.85 21.43 10.79
CA THR A 54 -2.44 22.08 9.60
C THR A 54 -2.39 21.14 8.39
N LEU A 55 -1.28 20.41 8.20
CA LEU A 55 -1.16 19.42 7.12
C LEU A 55 -2.15 18.28 7.29
N LEU A 56 -2.34 17.78 8.53
CA LEU A 56 -3.36 16.78 8.86
C LEU A 56 -4.78 17.30 8.60
N SER A 57 -5.06 18.55 8.98
CA SER A 57 -6.36 19.19 8.74
C SER A 57 -6.65 19.33 7.24
N ILE A 58 -5.69 19.84 6.45
CA ILE A 58 -5.81 19.95 4.98
C ILE A 58 -6.02 18.56 4.37
N PHE A 59 -5.24 17.57 4.79
CA PHE A 59 -5.37 16.20 4.30
C PHE A 59 -6.75 15.60 4.60
N ASN A 60 -7.23 15.72 5.84
CA ASN A 60 -8.55 15.25 6.24
C ASN A 60 -9.67 15.99 5.50
N MET A 61 -9.54 17.30 5.31
CA MET A 61 -10.49 18.11 4.53
C MET A 61 -10.54 17.66 3.07
N VAL A 62 -9.38 17.43 2.43
CA VAL A 62 -9.31 16.91 1.06
C VAL A 62 -9.92 15.51 0.98
N GLN A 63 -9.67 14.64 1.96
CA GLN A 63 -10.29 13.31 2.03
C GLN A 63 -11.82 13.39 2.12
N GLN A 64 -12.35 14.30 2.94
CA GLN A 64 -13.79 14.49 3.09
C GLN A 64 -14.44 15.12 1.85
N MET A 65 -13.80 16.13 1.26
CA MET A 65 -14.30 16.82 0.06
C MET A 65 -14.39 15.94 -1.16
N GLN A 66 -13.49 14.96 -1.29
CA GLN A 66 -13.50 14.06 -2.44
C GLN A 66 -14.56 12.95 -2.31
N GLY A 67 -15.15 12.71 -1.13
CA GLY A 67 -16.03 11.54 -0.91
C GLY A 67 -15.34 10.20 -1.21
N ILE A 68 -14.02 10.22 -1.42
CA ILE A 68 -13.21 9.10 -1.81
C ILE A 68 -12.83 8.39 -0.51
N GLN A 69 -13.42 7.21 -0.27
CA GLN A 69 -12.69 6.18 0.45
C GLN A 69 -11.36 6.00 -0.29
N GLN A 70 -10.28 6.59 0.23
CA GLN A 70 -8.97 6.44 -0.39
C GLN A 70 -8.60 4.96 -0.34
N ARG A 71 -8.75 4.31 -1.48
CA ARG A 71 -8.33 2.95 -1.72
C ARG A 71 -6.84 2.99 -1.99
N TYR A 72 -6.07 2.85 -0.92
CA TYR A 72 -4.62 2.72 -1.05
C TYR A 72 -4.33 1.39 -1.72
N SER A 73 -3.53 1.41 -2.78
CA SER A 73 -3.08 0.19 -3.44
C SER A 73 -1.57 0.03 -3.32
N PHE A 74 -1.11 -1.20 -3.20
CA PHE A 74 0.30 -1.54 -3.41
C PHE A 74 0.41 -2.75 -4.35
N THR A 75 1.60 -2.93 -4.90
CA THR A 75 1.88 -3.97 -5.89
C THR A 75 2.98 -4.89 -5.39
N LEU A 76 2.76 -6.21 -5.48
CA LEU A 76 3.82 -7.21 -5.31
C LEU A 76 4.26 -7.68 -6.69
N ILE A 77 5.55 -7.54 -6.99
CA ILE A 77 6.18 -7.98 -8.23
C ILE A 77 7.03 -9.21 -7.91
N ILE A 78 6.74 -10.32 -8.57
CA ILE A 78 7.46 -11.59 -8.40
C ILE A 78 8.11 -11.93 -9.73
N TYR A 79 9.44 -11.84 -9.79
CA TYR A 79 10.20 -12.18 -11.00
C TYR A 79 10.21 -13.69 -11.22
N ASN A 80 10.02 -14.13 -12.46
CA ASN A 80 9.92 -15.56 -12.78
C ASN A 80 11.25 -16.34 -12.60
N ASP A 81 12.40 -15.66 -12.68
CA ASP A 81 13.73 -16.24 -12.49
C ASP A 81 14.12 -16.42 -11.02
N GLU A 82 13.39 -15.76 -10.12
CA GLU A 82 13.47 -15.98 -8.68
C GLU A 82 12.32 -16.90 -8.29
N TYR A 83 12.56 -18.22 -8.27
CA TYR A 83 11.54 -19.16 -7.77
C TYR A 83 11.32 -18.90 -6.27
N ILE A 84 10.31 -18.09 -5.98
CA ILE A 84 9.83 -17.81 -4.62
C ILE A 84 8.54 -18.60 -4.45
N ASP A 85 8.63 -19.74 -3.77
CA ASP A 85 7.43 -20.41 -3.26
C ASP A 85 6.92 -19.62 -2.05
N LEU A 86 5.86 -18.85 -2.27
CA LEU A 86 5.21 -18.08 -1.22
C LEU A 86 4.31 -18.94 -0.32
N GLY A 87 4.17 -20.24 -0.60
CA GLY A 87 3.34 -21.18 0.17
C GLY A 87 1.85 -20.85 0.15
N ILE A 88 1.42 -19.95 -0.75
CA ILE A 88 0.06 -19.46 -0.86
C ILE A 88 -0.31 -19.24 -2.32
N ASN A 89 -1.53 -19.66 -2.68
CA ASN A 89 -2.13 -19.35 -3.97
C ASN A 89 -2.89 -18.03 -3.89
N PHE A 90 -2.62 -17.15 -4.86
CA PHE A 90 -3.25 -15.84 -4.93
C PHE A 90 -4.49 -15.88 -5.82
N ASP A 91 -5.63 -15.54 -5.24
CA ASP A 91 -6.94 -15.49 -5.90
C ASP A 91 -7.53 -14.09 -5.81
N VAL A 92 -7.98 -13.57 -6.95
CA VAL A 92 -8.60 -12.25 -7.02
C VAL A 92 -9.87 -12.22 -6.15
N GLY A 93 -10.03 -11.13 -5.40
CA GLY A 93 -11.15 -10.92 -4.47
C GLY A 93 -10.89 -11.39 -3.04
N ARG A 94 -9.88 -12.24 -2.80
CA ARG A 94 -9.49 -12.67 -1.45
C ARG A 94 -8.74 -11.57 -0.71
N VAL A 95 -8.90 -11.56 0.61
CA VAL A 95 -8.16 -10.67 1.51
C VAL A 95 -7.00 -11.45 2.12
N TYR A 96 -5.83 -10.82 2.13
CA TYR A 96 -4.59 -11.36 2.64
C TYR A 96 -4.08 -10.49 3.78
N GLU A 97 -3.51 -11.11 4.80
CA GLU A 97 -2.79 -10.44 5.88
C GLU A 97 -1.28 -10.49 5.62
N PHE A 98 -0.67 -9.31 5.61
CA PHE A 98 0.76 -9.08 5.48
C PHE A 98 1.33 -8.69 6.84
N ARG A 99 2.28 -9.48 7.35
CA ARG A 99 3.02 -9.23 8.60
C ARG A 99 4.51 -9.02 8.27
N PHE A 100 5.05 -7.88 8.71
CA PHE A 100 6.44 -7.50 8.50
C PHE A 100 7.18 -7.67 9.84
N GLU A 101 8.02 -8.70 9.94
CA GLU A 101 8.72 -9.07 11.18
C GLU A 101 10.18 -9.42 10.84
N GLU A 102 11.14 -8.84 11.55
CA GLU A 102 12.58 -9.20 11.42
C GLU A 102 13.12 -9.14 9.98
N GLY A 103 12.67 -8.16 9.19
CA GLY A 103 13.06 -8.02 7.78
C GLY A 103 12.42 -9.04 6.83
N LYS A 104 11.48 -9.86 7.31
CA LYS A 104 10.71 -10.84 6.52
C LYS A 104 9.27 -10.39 6.36
N ILE A 105 8.64 -10.83 5.28
CA ILE A 105 7.21 -10.67 5.03
C ILE A 105 6.55 -12.04 5.15
N LYS A 106 5.60 -12.18 6.07
CA LYS A 106 4.70 -13.35 6.15
C LYS A 106 3.35 -12.96 5.56
N ILE A 107 2.81 -13.81 4.68
CA ILE A 107 1.53 -13.59 4.00
C ILE A 107 0.61 -14.76 4.35
N SER A 108 -0.60 -14.47 4.84
CA SER A 108 -1.63 -15.46 5.14
C SER A 108 -2.98 -15.02 4.58
N LEU A 109 -3.91 -15.96 4.34
CA LEU A 109 -5.29 -15.61 4.04
C LEU A 109 -5.90 -14.94 5.29
N ALA A 110 -6.62 -13.84 5.12
CA ALA A 110 -7.42 -13.27 6.20
C ALA A 110 -8.77 -14.02 6.23
N GLU A 111 -9.05 -14.74 7.31
CA GLU A 111 -10.34 -15.37 7.58
C GLU A 111 -11.45 -14.33 7.83
#